data_AF-A0A1T4QS55-F1
#
_entry.id   AF-A0A1T4QS55-F1
#
_cell.length_a   1.000
_cell.length_b   1.000
_cell.length_c   1.000
_cell.angle_alpha   90.00
_cell.angle_beta   90.00
_cell.angle_gamma   90.00
#
_symmetry.space_group_name_H-M   'P 1'
#
loop_
_entity.id
_entity.type
_entity.pdbx_description
1 polymer ?
#
loop_
_entity_poly.entity_id
_entity_poly.type
_entity_poly.pdbx_seq_one_letter_code
_entity_poly.pdbx_strand_id
1 'polypeptide(L)'
;MRKLIVLSAGMIAAGTVAAQSPDLTRDQAQAKLTAAGYESVRDLKMDDGFWEADARRADGRWIDVRVHPASGKVYAEDTTAKLDAEAVGRKLTAAGYTNVRDIDFDDGVWTADARTRDGAEVDLAVDPDDGTVLVEHPDD
;
A
#
# COMPACT_ATOMS: atom_id res chain seq x y z
N MET A 1 -42.42 21.12 53.19
CA MET A 1 -41.07 21.50 52.69
C MET A 1 -40.15 20.35 53.10
N ARG A 2 -39.36 19.63 52.28
CA ARG A 2 -38.80 19.77 50.93
C ARG A 2 -38.62 18.35 50.32
N LYS A 3 -38.80 18.22 48.99
CA LYS A 3 -38.38 17.07 48.18
C LYS A 3 -36.85 17.04 48.07
N LEU A 4 -36.25 15.85 47.98
CA LEU A 4 -34.93 15.67 47.35
C LEU A 4 -34.93 14.34 46.57
N ILE A 5 -34.82 14.48 45.26
CA ILE A 5 -34.59 13.46 44.24
C ILE A 5 -33.08 13.24 44.20
N VAL A 6 -32.62 11.99 44.16
CA VAL A 6 -31.23 11.67 43.78
C VAL A 6 -31.29 11.06 42.39
N LEU A 7 -30.81 11.84 41.41
CA LEU A 7 -30.47 11.36 40.07
C LEU A 7 -29.13 10.60 40.16
N SER A 8 -29.12 9.35 39.70
CA SER A 8 -27.89 8.63 39.41
C SER A 8 -27.43 8.99 38.00
N ALA A 9 -26.31 9.73 37.90
CA ALA A 9 -25.65 10.02 36.64
C ALA A 9 -24.86 8.79 36.17
N GLY A 10 -25.26 8.19 35.06
CA GLY A 10 -24.48 7.20 34.33
C GLY A 10 -23.41 7.90 33.50
N MET A 11 -22.14 7.59 33.77
CA MET A 11 -20.99 8.08 33.03
C MET A 11 -20.81 7.21 31.77
N ILE A 12 -21.03 7.78 30.58
CA ILE A 12 -20.74 7.10 29.31
C ILE A 12 -19.24 7.30 29.03
N ALA A 13 -18.49 6.20 28.99
CA ALA A 13 -17.11 6.20 28.53
C ALA A 13 -17.07 6.40 27.02
N ALA A 14 -16.48 7.51 26.56
CA ALA A 14 -16.21 7.74 25.14
C ALA A 14 -15.03 6.85 24.71
N GLY A 15 -15.30 5.84 23.87
CA GLY A 15 -14.25 5.08 23.20
C GLY A 15 -13.60 5.94 22.11
N THR A 16 -12.28 6.13 22.18
CA THR A 16 -11.52 6.71 21.08
C THR A 16 -11.45 5.70 19.94
N VAL A 17 -12.22 5.92 18.88
CA VAL A 17 -11.99 5.25 17.60
C VAL A 17 -10.67 5.83 17.08
N ALA A 18 -9.62 5.01 17.01
CA ALA A 18 -8.41 5.41 16.31
C ALA A 18 -8.79 5.61 14.84
N ALA A 19 -8.85 6.87 14.40
CA ALA A 19 -9.09 7.19 13.00
C ALA A 19 -7.96 6.54 12.19
N GLN A 20 -8.31 5.59 11.33
CA GLN A 20 -7.41 5.18 10.27
C GLN A 20 -7.04 6.45 9.50
N SER A 21 -5.75 6.70 9.34
CA SER A 21 -5.33 7.85 8.54
C SER A 21 -5.86 7.62 7.13
N PRO A 22 -6.55 8.62 6.52
CA PRO A 22 -7.03 8.47 5.16
C PRO A 22 -5.84 8.25 4.22
N ASP A 23 -6.08 7.49 3.15
CA ASP A 23 -5.12 7.35 2.05
C ASP A 23 -4.68 8.71 1.53
N LEU A 24 -3.44 8.77 1.04
CA LEU A 24 -2.87 9.99 0.48
C LEU A 24 -3.74 10.52 -0.66
N THR A 25 -3.97 11.83 -0.67
CA THR A 25 -4.49 12.54 -1.84
C THR A 25 -3.40 12.64 -2.91
N ARG A 26 -3.80 12.97 -4.15
CA ARG A 26 -2.87 13.23 -5.25
C ARG A 26 -1.80 14.24 -4.88
N ASP A 27 -2.19 15.35 -4.24
CA ASP A 27 -1.25 16.40 -3.84
C ASP A 27 -0.28 15.92 -2.75
N GLN A 28 -0.73 15.05 -1.85
CA GLN A 28 0.14 14.45 -0.85
C GLN A 28 1.11 13.44 -1.48
N ALA A 29 0.68 12.65 -2.47
CA ALA A 29 1.56 11.77 -3.23
C ALA A 29 2.61 12.58 -4.02
N GLN A 30 2.21 13.67 -4.68
CA GLN A 30 3.11 14.61 -5.34
C GLN A 30 4.17 15.16 -4.36
N ALA A 31 3.74 15.54 -3.15
CA ALA A 31 4.64 16.03 -2.11
C ALA A 31 5.63 14.94 -1.65
N LYS A 32 5.19 13.67 -1.56
CA LYS A 32 6.09 12.54 -1.26
C LYS A 32 7.16 12.35 -2.34
N LEU A 33 6.78 12.42 -3.62
CA LEU A 33 7.74 12.31 -4.73
C LEU A 33 8.73 13.47 -4.73
N THR A 34 8.27 14.70 -4.49
CA THR A 34 9.16 15.86 -4.37
C THR A 34 10.12 15.69 -3.20
N ALA A 35 9.63 15.22 -2.04
CA ALA A 35 10.46 14.97 -0.86
C ALA A 35 11.46 13.82 -1.06
N ALA A 36 11.17 12.88 -1.96
CA ALA A 36 12.07 11.81 -2.36
C ALA A 36 13.18 12.27 -3.34
N GLY A 37 13.14 13.54 -3.78
CA GLY A 37 14.18 14.14 -4.61
C GLY A 37 13.91 14.11 -6.12
N TYR A 38 12.68 13.82 -6.55
CA TYR A 38 12.29 13.95 -7.95
C TYR A 38 12.06 15.42 -8.32
N GLU A 39 12.69 15.87 -9.41
CA GLU A 39 12.67 17.28 -9.85
C GLU A 39 11.38 17.65 -10.60
N SER A 40 10.73 16.67 -11.22
CA SER A 40 9.49 16.85 -11.96
C SER A 40 8.67 15.57 -11.90
N VAL A 41 7.36 15.70 -11.87
CA VAL A 41 6.42 14.58 -11.86
C VAL A 41 5.31 14.91 -12.85
N ARG A 42 4.91 13.94 -13.67
CA ARG A 42 3.78 14.06 -14.59
C ARG A 42 2.95 12.78 -14.54
N ASP A 43 1.75 12.85 -15.12
CA ASP A 43 0.85 11.70 -15.26
C ASP A 43 0.48 11.01 -13.94
N LEU A 44 0.62 11.73 -12.81
CA LEU A 44 0.27 11.25 -11.47
C LEU A 44 -1.23 10.92 -11.35
N LYS A 45 -1.55 9.63 -11.25
CA LYS A 45 -2.91 9.06 -11.16
C LYS A 45 -2.96 7.91 -10.13
N MET A 46 -4.16 7.59 -9.67
CA MET A 46 -4.40 6.37 -8.89
C MET A 46 -4.68 5.24 -9.86
N ASP A 47 -3.90 4.17 -9.80
CA ASP A 47 -4.05 2.97 -10.64
C ASP A 47 -3.52 1.75 -9.88
N ASP A 48 -4.14 0.59 -10.04
CA ASP A 48 -3.71 -0.69 -9.43
C ASP A 48 -3.39 -0.63 -7.93
N GLY A 49 -4.10 0.23 -7.19
CA GLY A 49 -3.91 0.44 -5.75
C GLY A 49 -2.70 1.33 -5.37
N PHE A 50 -2.07 1.98 -6.34
CA PHE A 50 -0.96 2.92 -6.15
C PHE A 50 -1.23 4.30 -6.76
N TRP A 51 -0.57 5.32 -6.22
CA TRP A 51 -0.33 6.52 -7.00
C TRP A 51 0.85 6.28 -7.94
N GLU A 52 0.61 6.24 -9.24
CA GLU A 52 1.63 6.01 -10.27
C GLU A 52 1.97 7.30 -11.00
N ALA A 53 3.23 7.49 -11.38
CA ALA A 53 3.69 8.65 -12.16
C ALA A 53 5.00 8.41 -12.90
N ASP A 54 5.22 9.17 -13.98
CA ASP A 54 6.56 9.40 -14.50
C ASP A 54 7.24 10.48 -13.63
N ALA A 55 8.42 10.17 -13.10
CA ALA A 55 9.19 11.12 -12.30
C ALA A 55 10.59 11.34 -12.88
N ARG A 56 11.03 12.60 -12.89
CA ARG A 56 12.35 12.99 -13.37
C ARG A 56 13.36 13.03 -12.23
N ARG A 57 14.45 12.28 -12.36
CA ARG A 57 15.60 12.30 -11.44
C ARG A 57 16.53 13.47 -11.75
N ALA A 58 17.43 13.78 -10.82
CA ALA A 58 18.46 14.82 -10.97
C ALA A 58 19.47 14.54 -12.11
N ASP A 59 19.62 13.28 -12.53
CA ASP A 59 20.42 12.91 -13.70
C ASP A 59 19.70 13.19 -15.04
N GLY A 60 18.46 13.70 -14.97
CA GLY A 60 17.65 14.07 -16.11
C GLY A 60 16.80 12.95 -16.70
N ARG A 61 16.96 11.69 -16.25
CA ARG A 61 16.16 10.55 -16.71
C ARG A 61 14.75 10.60 -16.13
N TRP A 62 13.79 10.17 -16.93
CA TRP A 62 12.42 9.87 -16.49
C TRP A 62 12.35 8.40 -16.14
N ILE A 63 11.70 8.09 -15.03
CA ILE A 63 11.45 6.73 -14.57
C ILE A 63 10.03 6.60 -14.03
N ASP A 64 9.53 5.38 -14.03
CA ASP A 64 8.24 5.06 -13.43
C ASP A 64 8.36 4.90 -11.91
N VAL A 65 7.43 5.53 -11.19
CA VAL A 65 7.38 5.50 -9.73
C VAL A 65 5.97 5.26 -9.21
N ARG A 66 5.89 4.52 -8.11
CA ARG A 66 4.67 4.24 -7.37
C ARG A 66 4.76 4.78 -5.97
N VAL A 67 3.62 5.23 -5.42
CA VAL A 67 3.49 5.61 -4.02
C VAL A 67 2.35 4.82 -3.41
N HIS A 68 2.65 4.01 -2.40
CA HIS A 68 1.62 3.25 -1.69
C HIS A 68 0.70 4.22 -0.92
N PRO A 69 -0.62 4.23 -1.16
CA PRO A 69 -1.53 5.28 -0.70
C PRO A 69 -1.68 5.36 0.81
N ALA A 70 -1.58 4.24 1.53
CA ALA A 70 -1.71 4.27 2.99
C ALA A 70 -0.40 4.69 3.68
N SER A 71 0.75 4.17 3.21
CA SER A 71 2.05 4.37 3.88
C SER A 71 2.84 5.58 3.37
N GLY A 72 2.60 5.99 2.13
CA GLY A 72 3.46 6.93 1.40
C GLY A 72 4.85 6.41 1.06
N LYS A 73 5.13 5.10 1.17
CA LYS A 73 6.37 4.49 0.68
C LYS A 73 6.42 4.63 -0.84
N VAL A 74 7.58 5.06 -1.34
CA VAL A 74 7.84 5.27 -2.77
C VAL A 74 8.63 4.09 -3.30
N TYR A 75 8.19 3.55 -4.44
CA TYR A 75 8.84 2.50 -5.21
C TYR A 75 9.21 3.06 -6.57
N ALA A 76 10.38 2.69 -7.08
CA ALA A 76 10.90 3.14 -8.36
C ALA A 76 11.25 1.92 -9.20
N GLU A 77 10.99 1.95 -10.51
CA GLU A 77 11.25 0.82 -11.41
C GLU A 77 12.71 0.33 -11.38
N ASP A 78 13.68 1.20 -11.08
CA ASP A 78 15.10 0.90 -11.04
C ASP A 78 15.61 0.48 -9.65
N THR A 79 14.70 0.27 -8.69
CA THR A 79 15.06 -0.33 -7.39
C THR A 79 15.52 -1.77 -7.57
N THR A 80 16.48 -2.18 -6.75
CA THR A 80 16.87 -3.60 -6.63
C THR A 80 16.08 -4.26 -5.50
N ALA A 81 15.34 -5.32 -5.81
CA ALA A 81 14.67 -6.13 -4.80
C ALA A 81 15.66 -6.81 -3.85
N LYS A 82 15.30 -6.91 -2.56
CA LYS A 82 16.08 -7.67 -1.56
C LYS A 82 15.70 -9.14 -1.53
N LEU A 83 14.46 -9.44 -1.92
CA LEU A 83 13.95 -10.79 -2.04
C LEU A 83 14.12 -11.27 -3.49
N ASP A 84 14.16 -12.59 -3.67
CA ASP A 84 13.95 -13.24 -4.96
C ASP A 84 12.51 -13.78 -5.05
N ALA A 85 12.10 -14.19 -6.26
CA ALA A 85 10.76 -14.72 -6.51
C ALA A 85 10.42 -15.92 -5.61
N GLU A 86 11.40 -16.78 -5.31
CA GLU A 86 11.18 -17.94 -4.44
C GLU A 86 10.88 -17.50 -2.99
N ALA A 87 11.61 -16.51 -2.47
CA ALA A 87 11.36 -15.95 -1.15
C ALA A 87 10.01 -15.25 -1.06
N VAL A 88 9.59 -14.55 -2.10
CA VAL A 88 8.25 -13.95 -2.20
C VAL A 88 7.18 -15.04 -2.16
N GLY A 89 7.28 -16.08 -2.98
CA GLY A 89 6.33 -17.20 -3.00
C GLY A 89 6.21 -17.91 -1.65
N ARG A 90 7.32 -18.11 -0.94
CA ARG A 90 7.31 -18.67 0.43
C ARG A 90 6.59 -17.74 1.42
N LYS A 91 6.79 -16.43 1.32
CA LYS A 91 6.12 -15.45 2.20
C LYS A 91 4.62 -15.38 1.93
N LEU A 92 4.21 -15.38 0.67
CA LEU A 92 2.79 -15.42 0.29
C LEU A 92 2.11 -16.71 0.79
N THR A 93 2.76 -17.85 0.61
CA THR A 93 2.26 -19.13 1.15
C THR A 93 2.12 -19.09 2.68
N ALA A 94 3.11 -18.51 3.37
CA ALA A 94 3.07 -18.35 4.83
C ALA A 94 1.98 -17.37 5.29
N ALA A 95 1.63 -16.37 4.48
CA ALA A 95 0.52 -15.46 4.70
C ALA A 95 -0.86 -16.11 4.47
N GLY A 96 -0.90 -17.32 3.89
CA GLY A 96 -2.11 -18.11 3.72
C GLY A 96 -2.69 -18.10 2.30
N TYR A 97 -2.00 -17.49 1.34
CA TYR A 97 -2.33 -17.61 -0.07
C TYR A 97 -2.00 -19.01 -0.58
N THR A 98 -2.76 -19.47 -1.57
CA THR A 98 -2.57 -20.76 -2.23
C THR A 98 -2.41 -20.55 -3.73
N ASN A 99 -1.94 -21.56 -4.47
CA ASN A 99 -1.74 -21.48 -5.92
C ASN A 99 -0.92 -20.24 -6.36
N VAL A 100 0.11 -19.86 -5.59
CA VAL A 100 0.97 -18.71 -5.91
C VAL A 100 1.80 -19.03 -7.15
N ARG A 101 1.69 -18.18 -8.17
CA ARG A 101 2.35 -18.34 -9.47
C ARG A 101 2.63 -16.96 -10.08
N ASP A 102 3.27 -16.96 -11.25
CA ASP A 102 3.50 -15.75 -12.05
C ASP A 102 4.12 -14.61 -11.22
N ILE A 103 5.18 -14.96 -10.48
CA ILE A 103 5.88 -14.05 -9.57
C ILE A 103 6.94 -13.28 -10.35
N ASP A 104 6.67 -12.03 -10.67
CA ASP A 104 7.56 -11.17 -11.44
C ASP A 104 7.93 -9.91 -10.64
N PHE A 105 9.11 -9.35 -10.94
CA PHE A 105 9.54 -8.07 -10.38
C PHE A 105 9.57 -7.04 -11.50
N ASP A 106 8.60 -6.16 -11.49
CA ASP A 106 8.51 -5.01 -12.36
C ASP A 106 8.34 -3.77 -11.51
N ASP A 107 8.66 -2.60 -12.08
CA ASP A 107 7.93 -1.41 -11.66
C ASP A 107 8.11 -1.01 -10.17
N GLY A 108 9.19 -1.52 -9.56
CA GLY A 108 9.62 -1.30 -8.19
C GLY A 108 8.98 -2.21 -7.14
N VAL A 109 8.13 -3.17 -7.52
CA VAL A 109 7.39 -4.09 -6.63
C VAL A 109 7.40 -5.51 -7.18
N TRP A 110 7.08 -6.50 -6.34
CA TRP A 110 6.78 -7.84 -6.86
C TRP A 110 5.29 -7.94 -7.19
N THR A 111 4.96 -8.60 -8.29
CA THR A 111 3.61 -9.02 -8.67
C THR A 111 3.47 -10.53 -8.50
N ALA A 112 2.26 -11.02 -8.22
CA ALA A 112 1.97 -12.45 -8.18
C ALA A 112 0.47 -12.73 -8.30
N ASP A 113 0.13 -13.73 -9.11
CA ASP A 113 -1.20 -14.36 -9.09
C ASP A 113 -1.28 -15.32 -7.91
N ALA A 114 -2.40 -15.32 -7.20
CA ALA A 114 -2.66 -16.27 -6.13
C ALA A 114 -4.14 -16.58 -5.95
N ARG A 115 -4.43 -17.45 -4.98
CA ARG A 115 -5.76 -17.65 -4.45
C ARG A 115 -5.81 -17.34 -2.97
N THR A 116 -6.85 -16.61 -2.57
CA THR A 116 -7.19 -16.37 -1.17
C THR A 116 -7.55 -17.70 -0.47
N ARG A 117 -7.70 -17.67 0.85
CA ARG A 117 -8.03 -18.87 1.65
C ARG A 117 -9.39 -19.48 1.28
N ASP A 118 -10.35 -18.64 0.88
CA ASP A 118 -11.67 -19.03 0.39
C ASP A 118 -11.68 -19.42 -1.09
N GLY A 119 -10.54 -19.29 -1.77
CA GLY A 119 -10.31 -19.83 -3.12
C GLY A 119 -10.60 -18.86 -4.26
N ALA A 120 -10.82 -17.57 -3.97
CA ALA A 120 -10.93 -16.52 -4.99
C ALA A 120 -9.55 -16.23 -5.61
N GLU A 121 -9.51 -15.98 -6.91
CA GLU A 121 -8.29 -15.58 -7.62
C GLU A 121 -8.02 -14.09 -7.40
N VAL A 122 -6.76 -13.75 -7.13
CA VAL A 122 -6.31 -12.40 -6.81
C VAL A 122 -4.93 -12.13 -7.38
N ASP A 123 -4.74 -10.89 -7.81
CA ASP A 123 -3.44 -10.30 -8.13
C ASP A 123 -2.90 -9.57 -6.90
N LEU A 124 -1.63 -9.79 -6.61
CA LEU A 124 -0.95 -9.24 -5.44
C LEU A 124 0.20 -8.34 -5.87
N ALA A 125 0.24 -7.12 -5.32
CA ALA A 125 1.46 -6.32 -5.30
C ALA A 125 2.15 -6.50 -3.95
N VAL A 126 3.46 -6.73 -3.96
CA VAL A 126 4.22 -7.20 -2.81
C VAL A 126 5.51 -6.38 -2.62
N ASP A 127 5.79 -6.01 -1.37
CA ASP A 127 6.95 -5.20 -1.01
C ASP A 127 8.26 -5.93 -1.33
N PRO A 128 9.19 -5.31 -2.08
CA PRO A 128 10.43 -5.96 -2.50
C PRO A 128 11.47 -6.15 -1.42
N ASP A 129 11.29 -5.52 -0.25
CA ASP A 129 12.22 -5.62 0.86
C ASP A 129 11.86 -6.77 1.81
N ASP A 130 10.56 -6.92 2.11
CA ASP A 130 10.11 -7.79 3.18
C ASP A 130 8.96 -8.73 2.80
N GLY A 131 8.41 -8.62 1.58
CA GLY A 131 7.37 -9.47 1.04
C GLY A 131 6.00 -9.28 1.68
N THR A 132 5.74 -8.11 2.27
CA THR A 132 4.41 -7.69 2.72
C THR A 132 3.49 -7.45 1.52
N VAL A 133 2.26 -7.95 1.57
CA VAL A 133 1.24 -7.62 0.55
C VAL A 133 0.84 -6.15 0.71
N LEU A 134 1.02 -5.38 -0.36
CA LEU A 134 0.71 -3.96 -0.46
C LEU A 134 -0.69 -3.75 -1.03
N VAL A 135 -1.03 -4.50 -2.07
CA VAL A 135 -2.33 -4.46 -2.75
C VAL A 135 -2.78 -5.89 -3.01
N GLU A 136 -4.07 -6.14 -2.83
CA GLU A 136 -4.76 -7.35 -3.23
C GLU A 136 -5.96 -6.93 -4.08
N HIS A 137 -6.00 -7.40 -5.33
CA HIS A 137 -7.06 -7.09 -6.29
C HIS A 137 -7.67 -8.40 -6.78
N PRO A 138 -9.01 -8.55 -6.87
CA PRO A 138 -9.62 -9.70 -7.53
C PRO A 138 -9.15 -9.83 -8.98
N ASP A 139 -8.81 -11.04 -9.42
CA ASP A 139 -8.51 -11.36 -10.81
C ASP A 139 -9.87 -11.55 -11.55
N ASP A 140 -10.19 -10.66 -12.50
CA ASP A 140 -11.51 -10.52 -13.17
C ASP A 140 -11.64 -11.31 -14.49
#